data_AF-A0A843HI58-F1
#
_entry.id   AF-A0A843HI58-F1
#
_cell.length_a   1.000
_cell.length_b   1.000
_cell.length_c   1.000
_cell.angle_alpha   90.00
_cell.angle_beta   90.00
_cell.angle_gamma   90.00
#
_symmetry.space_group_name_H-M   'P 1'
#
loop_
_entity.id
_entity.type
_entity.pdbx_description
1 polymer ?
#
loop_
_entity_poly.entity_id
_entity_poly.type
_entity_poly.pdbx_seq_one_letter_code
_entity_poly.pdbx_strand_id
1 'polypeptide(L)'
;MIHMTAQEMAHDVFTDIGYLTKLKTKNKNIMKFEVKIQEMSHDELVDLFSTALYQNPAFECDYSKEDRDKVMTENDCYEDIIAKILLNGGSVDIIDKYSEEYDEPYSEDAYWDEDEESYVYPITLEDVYCGLENAAKSQNDNKHFMAFINEESDMIDCDVLLQYICYGDVIYG
;
A
#
# COMPACT_ATOMS: atom_id res chain seq x y z
N MET A 1 28.73 -14.42 -19.44
CA MET A 1 27.29 -14.14 -19.31
C MET A 1 26.84 -14.92 -18.08
N ILE A 2 26.75 -14.25 -16.94
CA ILE A 2 26.42 -14.90 -15.66
C ILE A 2 24.89 -15.05 -15.66
N HIS A 3 24.40 -16.29 -15.65
CA HIS A 3 22.97 -16.58 -15.48
C HIS A 3 22.69 -16.46 -13.98
N MET A 4 22.26 -15.27 -13.55
CA MET A 4 21.69 -15.10 -12.22
C MET A 4 20.25 -15.61 -12.27
N THR A 5 19.90 -16.45 -11.30
CA THR A 5 18.52 -16.87 -11.07
C THR A 5 17.70 -15.70 -10.53
N ALA A 6 16.38 -15.68 -10.73
CA ALA A 6 15.51 -14.63 -10.18
C ALA A 6 15.66 -14.46 -8.66
N GLN A 7 16.03 -15.54 -7.95
CA GLN A 7 16.36 -15.53 -6.52
C GLN A 7 17.67 -14.79 -6.19
N GLU A 8 18.67 -14.87 -7.07
CA GLU A 8 19.94 -14.15 -6.90
C GLU A 8 19.81 -12.68 -7.27
N MET A 9 18.94 -12.35 -8.23
CA MET A 9 18.59 -10.95 -8.55
C MET A 9 17.85 -10.27 -7.40
N ALA A 10 16.88 -10.97 -6.79
CA ALA A 10 16.23 -10.49 -5.57
C ALA A 10 17.26 -10.20 -4.46
N HIS A 11 18.15 -11.16 -4.18
CA HIS A 11 19.13 -11.03 -3.09
C HIS A 11 20.05 -9.80 -3.22
N ASP A 12 20.58 -9.49 -4.41
CA ASP A 12 21.49 -8.34 -4.56
C ASP A 12 20.76 -7.01 -4.48
N VAL A 13 19.55 -6.89 -5.03
CA VAL A 13 18.78 -5.63 -4.96
C VAL A 13 18.35 -5.34 -3.52
N PHE A 14 17.93 -6.36 -2.75
CA PHE A 14 17.42 -6.13 -1.40
C PHE A 14 18.49 -5.90 -0.31
N THR A 15 19.77 -6.21 -0.58
CA THR A 15 20.83 -6.02 0.42
C THR A 15 21.34 -4.57 0.46
N ASP A 16 21.23 -3.83 -0.64
CA ASP A 16 21.74 -2.44 -0.75
C ASP A 16 20.73 -1.38 -0.26
N ILE A 17 19.43 -1.71 -0.18
CA ILE A 17 18.38 -0.72 0.11
C ILE A 17 17.94 -0.74 1.60
N GLY A 18 18.62 -1.48 2.47
CA GLY A 18 18.36 -1.46 3.92
C GLY A 18 17.15 -2.28 4.41
N TYR A 19 16.18 -2.61 3.57
CA TYR A 19 14.92 -3.27 3.97
C TYR A 19 14.99 -4.78 4.30
N LEU A 20 16.16 -5.42 4.43
CA LEU A 20 16.24 -6.85 4.81
C LEU A 20 17.31 -7.15 5.87
N THR A 21 16.92 -7.91 6.90
CA THR A 21 17.89 -8.59 7.79
C THR A 21 18.06 -10.05 7.38
N LYS A 22 19.30 -10.49 7.07
CA LYS A 22 19.62 -11.89 6.74
C LYS A 22 19.36 -12.84 7.92
N LEU A 23 18.62 -13.92 7.70
CA LEU A 23 18.54 -15.06 8.63
C LEU A 23 19.35 -16.28 8.16
N LYS A 24 19.98 -16.94 9.13
CA LYS A 24 20.91 -18.07 8.94
C LYS A 24 20.19 -19.35 8.56
N THR A 25 20.70 -20.01 7.51
CA THR A 25 20.32 -21.34 7.08
C THR A 25 20.81 -22.40 8.07
N LYS A 26 19.90 -23.25 8.57
CA LYS A 26 20.28 -24.55 9.14
C LYS A 26 19.38 -25.63 8.54
N ASN A 27 19.99 -26.40 7.64
CA ASN A 27 19.52 -27.58 6.90
C ASN A 27 19.18 -27.35 5.42
N LYS A 28 19.77 -28.23 4.59
CA LYS A 28 19.68 -28.27 3.14
C LYS A 28 18.22 -28.39 2.68
N ASN A 29 17.75 -27.33 2.00
CA ASN A 29 16.91 -27.32 0.79
C ASN A 29 15.71 -26.38 0.75
N ILE A 30 15.47 -25.54 1.76
CA ILE A 30 14.56 -24.41 1.62
C ILE A 30 15.18 -23.21 2.33
N MET A 31 15.72 -22.25 1.55
CA MET A 31 15.98 -20.93 2.10
C MET A 31 14.62 -20.26 2.30
N LYS A 32 14.19 -20.16 3.54
CA LYS A 32 13.06 -19.32 3.92
C LYS A 32 13.62 -17.92 4.15
N PHE A 33 13.30 -17.00 3.25
CA PHE A 33 13.59 -15.58 3.43
C PHE A 33 12.48 -14.98 4.28
N GLU A 34 12.88 -14.14 5.24
CA GLU A 34 11.95 -13.32 6.01
C GLU A 34 12.17 -11.88 5.52
N VAL A 35 11.14 -11.33 4.87
CA VAL A 35 11.10 -9.91 4.55
C VAL A 35 10.65 -9.20 5.82
N LYS A 36 11.39 -8.16 6.23
CA LYS A 36 11.01 -7.28 7.34
C LYS A 36 11.16 -5.86 6.88
N ILE A 37 10.04 -5.17 6.70
CA ILE A 37 10.06 -3.76 6.34
C ILE A 37 10.60 -2.98 7.54
N GLN A 38 11.55 -2.07 7.27
CA GLN A 38 12.03 -1.15 8.30
C GLN A 38 10.92 -0.14 8.64
N GLU A 39 11.06 0.57 9.75
CA GLU A 39 10.11 1.65 10.07
C GLU A 39 10.06 2.65 8.91
N MET A 40 8.87 2.87 8.35
CA MET A 40 8.63 3.88 7.32
C MET A 40 8.68 5.27 7.94
N SER A 41 9.34 6.18 7.25
CA SER A 41 9.35 7.60 7.54
C SER A 41 8.02 8.26 7.18
N HIS A 42 7.82 9.47 7.69
CA HIS A 42 6.69 10.32 7.31
C HIS A 42 6.64 10.55 5.80
N ASP A 43 7.79 10.86 5.18
CA ASP A 43 7.88 11.18 3.75
C ASP A 43 7.53 9.97 2.87
N GLU A 44 7.94 8.75 3.25
CA GLU A 44 7.57 7.51 2.53
C GLU A 44 6.07 7.22 2.61
N LEU A 45 5.43 7.49 3.74
CA LEU A 45 3.98 7.35 3.87
C LEU A 45 3.25 8.40 3.03
N VAL A 46 3.72 9.65 3.06
CA VAL A 46 3.15 10.72 2.22
C VAL A 46 3.28 10.37 0.74
N ASP A 47 4.42 9.85 0.29
CA ASP A 47 4.63 9.46 -1.10
C ASP A 47 3.70 8.32 -1.53
N LEU A 48 3.58 7.27 -0.70
CA LEU A 48 2.67 6.16 -0.93
C LEU A 48 1.22 6.64 -1.08
N PHE A 49 0.70 7.39 -0.12
CA PHE A 49 -0.71 7.81 -0.12
C PHE A 49 -0.98 8.88 -1.17
N SER A 50 -0.07 9.84 -1.39
CA SER A 50 -0.24 10.85 -2.43
C SER A 50 -0.29 10.19 -3.81
N THR A 51 0.59 9.24 -4.10
CA THR A 51 0.61 8.55 -5.39
C THR A 51 -0.57 7.61 -5.56
N ALA A 52 -0.96 6.87 -4.51
CA ALA A 52 -2.09 5.95 -4.56
C ALA A 52 -3.44 6.67 -4.68
N LEU A 53 -3.62 7.83 -4.05
CA LEU A 53 -4.92 8.52 -3.97
C LEU A 53 -5.07 9.64 -5.02
N TYR A 54 -3.98 10.07 -5.68
CA TYR A 54 -4.05 11.15 -6.64
C TYR A 54 -4.89 10.80 -7.87
N GLN A 55 -6.09 11.41 -7.94
CA GLN A 55 -7.08 11.15 -8.99
C GLN A 55 -7.48 9.67 -9.11
N ASN A 56 -7.33 8.89 -8.04
CA ASN A 56 -7.73 7.50 -8.04
C ASN A 56 -9.28 7.41 -7.94
N PRO A 57 -9.97 6.87 -8.96
CA PRO A 57 -11.42 6.70 -8.90
C PRO A 57 -11.84 5.51 -8.01
N ALA A 58 -10.93 4.57 -7.72
CA ALA A 58 -11.17 3.34 -6.99
C ALA A 58 -11.20 3.56 -5.48
N PHE A 59 -10.28 4.40 -4.99
CA PHE A 59 -10.02 4.54 -3.57
C PHE A 59 -10.10 5.98 -3.13
N GLU A 60 -10.71 6.18 -1.97
CA GLU A 60 -10.60 7.40 -1.19
C GLU A 60 -10.07 7.04 0.20
N CYS A 61 -9.48 8.01 0.89
CA CYS A 61 -9.16 7.85 2.30
C CYS A 61 -9.99 8.86 3.10
N ASP A 62 -10.33 8.50 4.33
CA ASP A 62 -10.91 9.44 5.29
C ASP A 62 -10.33 9.18 6.68
N TYR A 63 -10.49 10.15 7.56
CA TYR A 63 -10.07 10.04 8.94
C TYR A 63 -10.96 10.90 9.82
N SER A 64 -11.08 10.49 11.09
CA SER A 64 -11.92 11.23 12.03
C SER A 64 -11.41 12.66 12.24
N LYS A 65 -12.34 13.60 12.40
CA LYS A 65 -11.99 14.98 12.79
C LYS A 65 -11.19 15.02 14.09
N GLU A 66 -11.48 14.10 15.02
CA GLU A 66 -10.78 14.02 16.30
C GLU A 66 -9.29 13.70 16.08
N ASP A 67 -8.97 12.74 15.22
CA ASP A 67 -7.58 12.34 14.94
C ASP A 67 -6.83 13.38 14.13
N ARG A 68 -7.51 14.00 13.15
CA ARG A 68 -7.01 15.19 12.44
C ARG A 68 -6.59 16.28 13.42
N ASP A 69 -7.49 16.69 14.31
CA ASP A 69 -7.26 17.83 15.20
C ASP A 69 -6.16 17.54 16.25
N LYS A 70 -5.82 16.25 16.51
CA LYS A 70 -4.68 15.86 17.37
C LYS A 70 -3.32 16.07 16.70
N VAL A 71 -3.22 15.95 15.38
CA VAL A 71 -1.92 15.91 14.68
C VAL A 71 -1.69 17.08 13.72
N MET A 72 -2.75 17.75 13.28
CA MET A 72 -2.68 18.77 12.24
C MET A 72 -1.96 20.05 12.69
N THR A 73 -1.13 20.57 11.79
CA THR A 73 -0.48 21.88 11.87
C THR A 73 -0.89 22.77 10.68
N GLU A 74 -0.50 24.05 10.70
CA GLU A 74 -0.99 25.07 9.75
C GLU A 74 -0.67 24.77 8.27
N ASN A 75 0.39 24.01 7.99
CA ASN A 75 0.87 23.76 6.63
C ASN A 75 0.72 22.30 6.17
N ASP A 76 0.06 21.45 6.96
CA ASP A 76 -0.07 20.05 6.61
C ASP A 76 -1.03 19.88 5.44
N CYS A 77 -0.61 19.13 4.43
CA CYS A 77 -1.52 18.64 3.41
C CYS A 77 -2.36 17.47 3.95
N TYR A 78 -3.25 16.98 3.10
CA TYR A 78 -4.15 15.89 3.45
C TYR A 78 -3.37 14.60 3.78
N GLU A 79 -2.37 14.28 2.97
CA GLU A 79 -1.51 13.10 3.11
C GLU A 79 -0.55 13.22 4.30
N ASP A 80 -0.08 14.44 4.64
CA ASP A 80 0.68 14.68 5.87
C ASP A 80 -0.13 14.26 7.11
N ILE A 81 -1.44 14.53 7.11
CA ILE A 81 -2.32 14.17 8.22
C ILE A 81 -2.47 12.65 8.31
N ILE A 82 -2.68 11.95 7.20
CA ILE A 82 -2.75 10.49 7.14
C ILE A 82 -1.47 9.88 7.74
N ALA A 83 -0.30 10.28 7.23
CA ALA A 83 0.99 9.78 7.71
C ALA A 83 1.18 10.02 9.21
N LYS A 84 0.84 11.21 9.71
CA LYS A 84 0.93 11.53 11.15
C LYS A 84 -0.03 10.73 12.01
N ILE A 85 -1.26 10.47 11.54
CA ILE A 85 -2.23 9.64 12.27
C ILE A 85 -1.67 8.23 12.43
N LEU A 86 -1.19 7.63 11.33
CA LEU A 86 -0.64 6.27 11.32
C LEU A 86 0.62 6.17 12.20
N LEU A 87 1.56 7.12 12.09
CA LEU A 87 2.78 7.15 12.89
C LEU A 87 2.50 7.34 14.39
N ASN A 88 1.39 7.97 14.77
CA ASN A 88 0.95 8.11 16.16
C ASN A 88 0.11 6.92 16.66
N GLY A 89 0.00 5.85 15.87
CA GLY A 89 -0.74 4.63 16.23
C GLY A 89 -2.26 4.74 16.09
N GLY A 90 -2.73 5.73 15.33
CA GLY A 90 -4.14 5.84 14.92
C GLY A 90 -4.47 4.95 13.72
N SER A 91 -5.69 5.10 13.22
CA SER A 91 -6.16 4.45 11.99
C SER A 91 -6.77 5.47 11.04
N VAL A 92 -6.74 5.16 9.75
CA VAL A 92 -7.47 5.88 8.70
C VAL A 92 -8.38 4.90 7.97
N ASP A 93 -9.44 5.39 7.35
CA ASP A 93 -10.38 4.58 6.60
C ASP A 93 -10.04 4.67 5.12
N ILE A 94 -9.88 3.53 4.43
CA ILE A 94 -9.84 3.46 2.97
C ILE A 94 -11.21 3.05 2.47
N ILE A 95 -11.80 3.89 1.61
CA ILE A 95 -13.12 3.69 1.03
C ILE A 95 -12.92 3.11 -0.37
N ASP A 96 -13.38 1.87 -0.56
CA ASP A 96 -13.42 1.18 -1.84
C ASP A 96 -14.69 1.60 -2.59
N LYS A 97 -14.51 2.30 -3.71
CA LYS A 97 -15.57 2.77 -4.60
C LYS A 97 -15.84 1.79 -5.75
N TYR A 98 -15.00 0.77 -5.94
CA TYR A 98 -15.23 -0.28 -6.94
C TYR A 98 -16.14 -1.40 -6.45
N SER A 99 -16.35 -1.50 -5.14
CA SER A 99 -17.33 -2.42 -4.58
C SER A 99 -18.78 -2.07 -4.94
N GLU A 100 -19.03 -0.86 -5.45
CA GLU A 100 -20.30 -0.47 -6.06
C GLU A 100 -20.58 -1.42 -7.22
N GLU A 101 -21.54 -2.33 -7.02
CA GLU A 101 -21.89 -3.39 -7.96
C GLU A 101 -22.43 -2.76 -9.25
N TYR A 102 -21.55 -2.50 -10.22
CA TYR A 102 -21.86 -2.00 -11.57
C TYR A 102 -22.65 -3.04 -12.40
N ASP A 103 -23.75 -3.58 -11.86
CA ASP A 103 -24.58 -4.59 -12.53
C ASP A 103 -25.64 -3.96 -13.45
N GLU A 104 -25.80 -2.63 -13.45
CA GLU A 104 -26.71 -1.95 -14.36
C GLU A 104 -25.94 -1.18 -15.46
N PRO A 105 -26.11 -1.55 -16.75
CA PRO A 105 -25.44 -0.88 -17.85
C PRO A 105 -25.95 0.55 -17.97
N TYR A 106 -25.12 1.53 -17.60
CA TYR A 106 -25.21 2.98 -17.88
C TYR A 106 -26.55 3.38 -18.50
N SER A 107 -27.61 3.43 -17.69
CA SER A 107 -28.81 4.11 -18.14
C SER A 107 -28.48 5.61 -18.09
N GLU A 108 -28.79 6.33 -19.17
CA GLU A 108 -28.52 7.77 -19.30
C GLU A 108 -29.26 8.62 -18.23
N ASP A 109 -30.14 7.96 -17.47
CA ASP A 109 -30.95 8.48 -16.37
C ASP A 109 -30.57 7.87 -15.00
N ALA A 110 -29.41 7.22 -14.86
CA ALA A 110 -28.94 6.70 -13.57
C ALA A 110 -28.62 7.88 -12.63
N TYR A 111 -29.61 8.26 -11.83
CA TYR A 111 -29.40 9.04 -10.64
C TYR A 111 -28.44 8.25 -9.75
N TRP A 112 -27.32 8.84 -9.34
CA TRP A 112 -26.46 8.31 -8.29
C TRP A 112 -27.35 8.05 -7.07
N ASP A 113 -27.72 6.80 -6.83
CA ASP A 113 -28.43 6.44 -5.60
C ASP A 113 -27.39 6.60 -4.48
N GLU A 114 -27.58 7.58 -3.61
CA GLU A 114 -26.70 7.87 -2.46
C GLU A 114 -26.66 6.70 -1.43
N ASP A 115 -27.30 5.57 -1.75
CA ASP A 115 -27.47 4.39 -0.91
C ASP A 115 -26.55 3.21 -1.31
N GLU A 116 -25.67 3.34 -2.31
CA GLU A 116 -24.69 2.29 -2.62
C GLU A 116 -23.60 2.20 -1.53
N GLU A 117 -23.52 1.02 -0.89
CA GLU A 117 -22.62 0.76 0.24
C GLU A 117 -21.17 0.60 -0.25
N SER A 118 -20.40 1.69 -0.29
CA SER A 118 -18.95 1.61 -0.42
C SER A 118 -18.36 0.84 0.77
N TYR A 119 -17.39 -0.05 0.52
CA TYR A 119 -16.74 -0.79 1.61
C TYR A 119 -15.67 0.07 2.27
N VAL A 120 -15.69 0.11 3.61
CA VAL A 120 -14.75 0.90 4.40
C VAL A 120 -13.76 -0.02 5.11
N TYR A 121 -12.48 0.19 4.84
CA TYR A 121 -11.35 -0.54 5.40
C TYR A 121 -10.57 0.32 6.39
N PRO A 122 -10.81 0.18 7.71
CA PRO A 122 -9.97 0.84 8.70
C PRO A 122 -8.57 0.21 8.69
N ILE A 123 -7.55 1.00 8.37
CA ILE A 123 -6.15 0.57 8.31
C ILE A 123 -5.31 1.29 9.36
N THR A 124 -4.35 0.55 9.92
CA THR A 124 -3.32 1.04 10.82
C THR A 124 -1.95 0.98 10.15
N LEU A 125 -0.92 1.52 10.81
CA LEU A 125 0.45 1.38 10.31
C LEU A 125 0.91 -0.09 10.22
N GLU A 126 0.39 -0.96 11.10
CA GLU A 126 0.68 -2.40 11.04
C GLU A 126 0.10 -3.04 9.77
N ASP A 127 -1.09 -2.61 9.36
CA ASP A 127 -1.74 -3.08 8.12
C ASP A 127 -0.95 -2.62 6.88
N VAL A 128 -0.43 -1.38 6.90
CA VAL A 128 0.47 -0.88 5.85
C VAL A 128 1.70 -1.78 5.71
N TYR A 129 2.38 -2.08 6.82
CA TYR A 129 3.54 -2.99 6.79
C TYR A 129 3.17 -4.39 6.31
N CYS A 130 2.04 -4.94 6.78
CA CYS A 130 1.57 -6.26 6.35
C CYS A 130 1.29 -6.30 4.84
N GLY A 131 0.62 -5.28 4.30
CA GLY A 131 0.32 -5.17 2.88
C GLY A 131 1.57 -5.09 2.03
N LEU A 132 2.49 -4.18 2.36
CA LEU A 132 3.76 -4.04 1.65
C LEU A 132 4.61 -5.32 1.73
N GLU A 133 4.60 -6.01 2.87
CA GLU A 133 5.28 -7.31 3.01
C GLU A 133 4.68 -8.38 2.10
N ASN A 134 3.35 -8.40 1.94
CA ASN A 134 2.67 -9.33 1.05
C ASN A 134 2.98 -9.01 -0.41
N ALA A 135 2.95 -7.74 -0.82
CA ALA A 135 3.36 -7.29 -2.14
C ALA A 135 4.82 -7.68 -2.46
N ALA A 136 5.74 -7.48 -1.51
CA ALA A 136 7.14 -7.86 -1.66
C ALA A 136 7.35 -9.38 -1.85
N LYS A 137 6.48 -10.20 -1.25
CA LYS A 137 6.50 -11.67 -1.33
C LYS A 137 5.74 -12.21 -2.55
N SER A 138 4.90 -11.40 -3.20
CA SER A 138 4.12 -11.78 -4.37
C SER A 138 5.03 -12.15 -5.55
N GLN A 139 4.67 -13.19 -6.29
CA GLN A 139 5.41 -13.56 -7.50
C GLN A 139 5.07 -12.67 -8.69
N ASN A 140 3.88 -12.07 -8.69
CA ASN A 140 3.36 -11.31 -9.82
C ASN A 140 3.54 -9.80 -9.63
N ASP A 141 3.49 -9.35 -8.38
CA ASP A 141 3.32 -7.93 -8.06
C ASP A 141 4.51 -7.33 -7.31
N ASN A 142 5.55 -8.13 -7.01
CA ASN A 142 6.73 -7.60 -6.32
C ASN A 142 7.39 -6.44 -7.07
N LYS A 143 7.26 -6.37 -8.39
CA LYS A 143 7.77 -5.26 -9.22
C LYS A 143 7.21 -3.90 -8.78
N HIS A 144 5.96 -3.85 -8.30
CA HIS A 144 5.31 -2.62 -7.83
C HIS A 144 5.92 -2.16 -6.50
N PHE A 145 6.15 -3.12 -5.58
CA PHE A 145 6.90 -2.86 -4.35
C PHE A 145 8.35 -2.41 -4.66
N MET A 146 9.02 -3.05 -5.63
CA MET A 146 10.38 -2.63 -6.02
C MET A 146 10.41 -1.23 -6.62
N ALA A 147 9.41 -0.85 -7.43
CA ALA A 147 9.30 0.49 -7.99
C ALA A 147 9.16 1.53 -6.87
N PHE A 148 8.28 1.27 -5.89
CA PHE A 148 8.11 2.13 -4.72
C PHE A 148 9.40 2.31 -3.92
N ILE A 149 10.09 1.22 -3.59
CA ILE A 149 11.35 1.26 -2.83
C ILE A 149 12.48 1.99 -3.58
N ASN A 150 12.44 2.00 -4.91
CA ASN A 150 13.43 2.71 -5.73
C ASN A 150 13.04 4.17 -6.02
N GLU A 151 11.94 4.69 -5.44
CA GLU A 151 11.39 6.02 -5.74
C GLU A 151 11.02 6.16 -7.23
N GLU A 152 10.64 5.06 -7.87
CA GLU A 152 10.24 4.97 -9.29
C GLU A 152 8.75 4.62 -9.46
N SER A 153 7.98 4.54 -8.37
CA SER A 153 6.58 4.17 -8.40
C SER A 153 5.71 5.19 -9.12
N ASP A 154 4.74 4.69 -9.88
CA ASP A 154 3.64 5.46 -10.41
C ASP A 154 2.31 5.15 -9.69
N MET A 155 1.23 5.75 -10.20
CA MET A 155 -0.13 5.56 -9.67
C MET A 155 -0.56 4.09 -9.68
N ILE A 156 -0.17 3.32 -10.69
CA ILE A 156 -0.53 1.89 -10.80
C ILE A 156 0.23 1.09 -9.76
N ASP A 157 1.52 1.38 -9.57
CA ASP A 157 2.31 0.74 -8.53
C ASP A 157 1.68 0.95 -7.15
N CYS A 158 1.34 2.19 -6.81
CA CYS A 158 0.80 2.53 -5.49
C CYS A 158 -0.65 2.07 -5.31
N ASP A 159 -1.46 2.01 -6.38
CA ASP A 159 -2.79 1.39 -6.34
C ASP A 159 -2.70 -0.10 -5.97
N VAL A 160 -1.81 -0.85 -6.64
CA VAL A 160 -1.56 -2.26 -6.32
C VAL A 160 -1.11 -2.41 -4.86
N LEU A 161 -0.22 -1.54 -4.37
CA LEU A 161 0.19 -1.57 -2.97
C LEU A 161 -0.97 -1.27 -2.02
N LEU A 162 -1.84 -0.32 -2.34
CA LEU A 162 -3.03 -0.01 -1.53
C LEU A 162 -4.02 -1.18 -1.48
N GLN A 163 -4.19 -1.91 -2.58
CA GLN A 163 -4.98 -3.14 -2.61
C GLN A 163 -4.38 -4.22 -1.70
N TYR A 164 -3.05 -4.41 -1.71
CA TYR A 164 -2.40 -5.31 -0.76
C TYR A 164 -2.59 -4.89 0.70
N ILE A 165 -2.64 -3.59 0.98
CA ILE A 165 -2.91 -3.05 2.33
C ILE A 165 -4.34 -3.35 2.76
N CYS A 166 -5.33 -3.20 1.87
CA CYS A 166 -6.74 -3.39 2.21
C CYS A 166 -7.17 -4.86 2.21
N TYR A 167 -6.74 -5.65 1.22
CA TYR A 167 -7.24 -7.01 0.98
C TYR A 167 -6.19 -8.10 1.24
N GLY A 168 -4.92 -7.74 1.34
CA GLY A 168 -3.80 -8.70 1.38
C GLY A 168 -3.43 -9.32 0.03
N ASP A 169 -4.12 -8.95 -1.05
CA ASP A 169 -3.89 -9.39 -2.43
C ASP A 169 -4.47 -8.35 -3.41
N VAL A 170 -4.20 -8.50 -4.72
CA VAL A 170 -4.78 -7.65 -5.77
C VAL A 170 -6.13 -8.21 -6.21
N ILE A 171 -7.19 -7.42 -6.10
CA ILE A 171 -8.56 -7.80 -6.47
C ILE A 171 -8.97 -7.18 -7.81
N TYR A 172 -8.53 -5.94 -8.07
CA TYR A 172 -8.84 -5.17 -9.26
C TYR A 172 -7.57 -4.99 -10.11
N GLY A 173 -7.65 -5.21 -11.43
CA GLY A 173 -6.49 -5.16 -12.32
C GLY A 173 -6.81 -4.87 -13.78
#